data_AF-A0A949ERC9-F1
#
_entry.id   AF-A0A949ERC9-F1
#
_cell.length_a   1.000
_cell.length_b   1.000
_cell.length_c   1.000
_cell.angle_alpha   90.00
_cell.angle_beta   90.00
_cell.angle_gamma   90.00
#
_symmetry.space_group_name_H-M   'P 1'
#
loop_
_entity.id
_entity.type
_entity.pdbx_description
1 polymer ?
#
loop_
_entity_poly.entity_id
_entity_poly.type
_entity_poly.pdbx_seq_one_letter_code
_entity_poly.pdbx_strand_id
1 'polypeptide(L)'
;WLAPGQWCTLHSTRFELPEPCASRGTAMLLLDVPFLPDPQYTEFLAEFQPALHSVHFSLFLDTIPDGRHRSGTVPEFGDLAAGLARLPGPKKYGLLNSRFHHPRLYSDKAALQKIIRALDTLLAADTLHGITIVDFYLLQALSDTSPETCSQLEAVPGVNCMLDSFAKVQATLSAIAETGFKPPTKINLDRSLNRNLPELATISQQCRRHFPGVKLTLLANEGCLDRCPFKLAHDAQIAFANTGCIANETHAFNQKLGCIRELGAHPEKLFKSPCIRPEDLEQYEGMVEVIKLCGRTLGPAFLQRVVRGYAERRYAGNLLDLMDTMEWLAKRLYVANAELPADFLTRLSSCDKNCRACSYCRELLAKTAMPLAFQLEDLRQ
;
A
#
# COMPACT_ATOMS: atom_id res chain seq x y z
N TRP A 1 1.97 36.13 46.79
CA TRP A 1 1.83 37.53 46.38
C TRP A 1 3.12 37.98 45.73
N LEU A 2 3.18 37.87 44.40
CA LEU A 2 3.97 38.69 43.49
C LEU A 2 3.38 38.41 42.10
N ALA A 3 2.85 39.46 41.49
CA ALA A 3 2.28 39.50 40.15
C ALA A 3 3.25 40.32 39.25
N PRO A 4 2.95 40.56 37.96
CA PRO A 4 3.49 39.80 36.82
C PRO A 4 4.19 40.71 35.78
N GLY A 5 4.84 40.12 34.77
CA GLY A 5 5.11 40.85 33.53
C GLY A 5 6.30 40.38 32.72
N GLN A 6 6.05 39.59 31.66
CA GLN A 6 6.38 39.91 30.28
C GLN A 6 6.06 38.70 29.40
N TRP A 7 4.90 38.77 28.75
CA TRP A 7 4.51 37.85 27.69
C TRP A 7 5.29 38.26 26.43
N CYS A 8 6.27 37.45 26.02
CA CYS A 8 6.86 37.56 24.69
C CYS A 8 5.83 37.11 23.66
N THR A 9 5.38 38.06 22.84
CA THR A 9 4.60 37.84 21.62
C THR A 9 5.45 37.09 20.60
N LEU A 10 5.18 35.80 20.41
CA LEU A 10 5.68 35.03 19.26
C LEU A 10 4.93 35.49 18.01
N HIS A 11 5.63 36.18 17.13
CA HIS A 11 5.15 36.50 15.79
C HIS A 11 4.93 35.20 15.00
N SER A 12 3.75 35.11 14.37
CA SER A 12 3.37 34.07 13.43
C SER A 12 4.26 34.16 12.19
N THR A 13 5.22 33.25 12.06
CA THR A 13 5.87 32.97 10.78
C THR A 13 4.91 32.13 9.94
N ARG A 14 4.34 32.75 8.90
CA ARG A 14 3.67 32.04 7.82
C ARG A 14 4.69 31.09 7.20
N PHE A 15 4.39 29.79 7.20
CA PHE A 15 5.08 28.82 6.37
C PHE A 15 4.72 29.13 4.91
N GLU A 16 5.61 29.80 4.20
CA GLU A 16 5.56 29.86 2.74
C GLU A 16 6.10 28.54 2.18
N LEU A 17 5.27 27.87 1.38
CA LEU A 17 5.68 26.72 0.59
C LEU A 17 6.82 27.17 -0.34
N PRO A 18 7.90 26.39 -0.50
CA PRO A 18 8.98 26.76 -1.42
C PRO A 18 8.44 26.88 -2.85
N GLU A 19 8.78 27.96 -3.54
CA GLU A 19 8.41 28.17 -4.95
C GLU A 19 8.93 27.01 -5.82
N PRO A 20 8.15 26.59 -6.84
CA PRO A 20 8.58 25.55 -7.76
C PRO A 20 9.78 26.03 -8.56
N CYS A 21 10.94 25.44 -8.30
CA CYS A 21 12.14 25.62 -9.09
C CYS A 21 11.88 25.16 -10.54
N ALA A 22 11.63 26.12 -11.43
CA ALA A 22 11.46 25.91 -12.85
C ALA A 22 12.78 25.48 -13.49
N SER A 23 12.97 24.16 -13.69
CA SER A 23 13.81 23.51 -14.73
C SER A 23 14.21 22.05 -14.39
N ARG A 24 13.30 21.24 -13.86
CA ARG A 24 13.48 19.77 -13.86
C ARG A 24 12.38 19.18 -14.73
N GLY A 25 12.73 18.41 -15.76
CA GLY A 25 11.74 17.64 -16.52
C GLY A 25 10.85 16.90 -15.52
N THR A 26 9.54 16.98 -15.71
CA THR A 26 8.52 16.40 -14.81
C THR A 26 8.88 14.95 -14.56
N ALA A 27 9.32 14.65 -13.32
CA ALA A 27 9.75 13.31 -12.96
C ALA A 27 8.48 12.44 -12.87
N MET A 28 8.22 11.67 -13.94
CA MET A 28 7.06 10.79 -14.01
C MET A 28 7.10 9.78 -12.85
N LEU A 29 6.04 9.77 -12.03
CA LEU A 29 5.86 8.76 -10.99
C LEU A 29 5.72 7.38 -11.63
N LEU A 30 6.44 6.40 -11.12
CA LEU A 30 6.36 5.01 -11.57
C LEU A 30 5.41 4.20 -10.70
N LEU A 31 5.00 3.02 -11.17
CA LEU A 31 4.04 2.16 -10.46
C LEU A 31 4.71 0.94 -9.82
N ASP A 32 4.24 0.58 -8.63
CA ASP A 32 4.44 -0.74 -8.00
C ASP A 32 3.12 -1.50 -7.96
N VAL A 33 2.96 -2.49 -8.84
CA VAL A 33 1.66 -3.12 -9.10
C VAL A 33 1.60 -4.57 -8.62
N PRO A 34 0.44 -5.08 -8.18
CA PRO A 34 0.30 -6.49 -7.86
C PRO A 34 0.50 -7.34 -9.13
N PHE A 35 1.25 -8.44 -9.00
CA PHE A 35 1.36 -9.45 -10.06
C PHE A 35 0.51 -10.67 -9.72
N LEU A 36 -0.21 -11.14 -10.73
CA LEU A 36 -0.91 -12.41 -10.76
C LEU A 36 -0.34 -13.19 -11.95
N PRO A 37 -0.04 -14.48 -11.82
CA PRO A 37 0.40 -15.33 -12.93
C PRO A 37 -0.80 -15.70 -13.82
N ASP A 38 -1.51 -14.68 -14.29
CA ASP A 38 -2.58 -14.76 -15.27
C ASP A 38 -2.03 -14.29 -16.63
N PRO A 39 -2.13 -15.09 -17.71
CA PRO A 39 -1.54 -14.75 -19.00
C PRO A 39 -2.05 -13.43 -19.60
N GLN A 40 -3.36 -13.17 -19.53
CA GLN A 40 -3.97 -11.97 -20.10
C GLN A 40 -3.57 -10.72 -19.31
N TYR A 41 -3.52 -10.83 -17.99
CA TYR A 41 -3.03 -9.76 -17.13
C TYR A 41 -1.54 -9.49 -17.33
N THR A 42 -0.74 -10.53 -17.55
CA THR A 42 0.70 -10.39 -17.83
C THR A 42 0.94 -9.65 -19.14
N GLU A 43 0.19 -10.00 -20.19
CA GLU A 43 0.23 -9.29 -21.48
C GLU A 43 -0.20 -7.83 -21.33
N PHE A 44 -1.29 -7.58 -20.60
CA PHE A 44 -1.72 -6.22 -20.26
C PHE A 44 -0.62 -5.44 -19.52
N LEU A 45 0.06 -6.02 -18.53
CA LEU A 45 1.13 -5.33 -17.81
C LEU A 45 2.32 -5.00 -18.72
N ALA A 46 2.59 -5.82 -19.74
CA ALA A 46 3.65 -5.55 -20.70
C ALA A 46 3.39 -4.26 -21.51
N GLU A 47 2.12 -3.91 -21.78
CA GLU A 47 1.75 -2.64 -22.43
C GLU A 47 2.15 -1.42 -21.58
N PHE A 48 2.17 -1.57 -20.25
CA PHE A 48 2.50 -0.50 -19.30
C PHE A 48 3.93 -0.57 -18.78
N GLN A 49 4.78 -1.47 -19.31
CA GLN A 49 6.14 -1.73 -18.82
C GLN A 49 6.97 -0.45 -18.56
N PRO A 50 6.96 0.59 -19.43
CA PRO A 50 7.71 1.83 -19.18
C PRO A 50 7.27 2.60 -17.92
N ALA A 51 6.03 2.41 -17.48
CA ALA A 51 5.49 3.02 -16.27
C ALA A 51 5.71 2.18 -15.00
N LEU A 52 6.17 0.93 -15.13
CA LEU A 52 6.35 0.02 -13.99
C LEU A 52 7.75 0.15 -13.39
N HIS A 53 7.81 0.50 -12.11
CA HIS A 53 9.05 0.36 -11.33
C HIS A 53 9.23 -1.05 -10.81
N SER A 54 8.16 -1.64 -10.26
CA SER A 54 8.20 -2.96 -9.67
C SER A 54 6.86 -3.68 -9.74
N VAL A 55 6.90 -4.98 -9.57
CA VAL A 55 5.74 -5.81 -9.28
C VAL A 55 5.92 -6.56 -7.96
N HIS A 56 4.81 -6.88 -7.30
CA HIS A 56 4.82 -7.67 -6.07
C HIS A 56 3.79 -8.80 -6.09
N PHE A 57 4.16 -9.97 -5.56
CA PHE A 57 3.37 -11.20 -5.72
C PHE A 57 3.43 -12.10 -4.49
N SER A 58 2.39 -12.92 -4.35
CA SER A 58 2.37 -14.04 -3.41
C SER A 58 3.42 -15.07 -3.82
N LEU A 59 4.13 -15.65 -2.86
CA LEU A 59 4.98 -16.82 -3.13
C LEU A 59 4.16 -18.09 -3.32
N PHE A 60 2.84 -18.08 -3.07
CA PHE A 60 1.96 -19.23 -3.28
C PHE A 60 2.41 -20.50 -2.52
N LEU A 61 3.06 -20.32 -1.38
CA LEU A 61 3.50 -21.41 -0.51
C LEU A 61 2.45 -21.69 0.56
N ASP A 62 1.99 -22.93 0.65
CA ASP A 62 1.03 -23.36 1.69
C ASP A 62 1.54 -23.11 3.12
N THR A 63 2.87 -23.14 3.30
CA THR A 63 3.53 -22.95 4.59
C THR A 63 3.76 -21.49 4.97
N ILE A 64 3.53 -20.54 4.04
CA ILE A 64 3.68 -19.12 4.32
C ILE A 64 2.40 -18.40 3.93
N PRO A 65 1.64 -17.92 4.92
CA PRO A 65 0.51 -17.10 4.58
C PRO A 65 0.95 -15.72 4.08
N ASP A 66 0.72 -15.47 2.79
CA ASP A 66 0.63 -14.11 2.27
C ASP A 66 -0.44 -13.36 3.08
N GLY A 67 -0.16 -12.10 3.45
CA GLY A 67 -1.08 -11.25 4.21
C GLY A 67 -2.49 -11.14 3.60
N ARG A 68 -2.70 -11.53 2.33
CA ARG A 68 -4.03 -11.67 1.72
C ARG A 68 -4.13 -12.87 0.77
N HIS A 69 -4.14 -14.08 1.32
CA HIS A 69 -4.36 -15.31 0.56
C HIS A 69 -5.87 -15.62 0.42
N ARG A 70 -6.33 -15.94 -0.80
CA ARG A 70 -7.63 -16.58 -1.03
C ARG A 70 -7.39 -17.90 -1.76
N SER A 71 -7.90 -18.96 -1.15
CA SER A 71 -7.94 -20.32 -1.66
C SER A 71 -8.92 -20.42 -2.84
N GLY A 72 -8.51 -21.07 -3.92
CA GLY A 72 -9.40 -21.37 -5.05
C GLY A 72 -8.69 -22.13 -6.17
N THR A 73 -7.50 -21.67 -6.54
CA THR A 73 -6.55 -22.39 -7.41
C THR A 73 -5.22 -21.68 -7.27
N VAL A 74 -4.28 -22.31 -6.56
CA VAL A 74 -2.94 -21.78 -6.39
C VAL A 74 -2.13 -22.24 -7.60
N PRO A 75 -1.64 -21.32 -8.46
CA PRO A 75 -0.77 -21.70 -9.56
C PRO A 75 0.50 -22.36 -8.99
N GLU A 76 1.01 -23.38 -9.66
CA GLU A 76 2.26 -24.00 -9.23
C GLU A 76 3.38 -22.96 -9.27
N PHE A 77 4.34 -23.06 -8.34
CA PHE A 77 5.42 -22.10 -8.22
C PHE A 77 6.27 -21.96 -9.52
N GLY A 78 6.29 -23.00 -10.36
CA GLY A 78 6.91 -22.96 -11.69
C GLY A 78 6.21 -22.00 -12.67
N ASP A 79 4.87 -21.93 -12.63
CA ASP A 79 4.09 -21.01 -13.46
C ASP A 79 4.31 -19.55 -13.05
N LEU A 80 4.56 -19.31 -11.76
CA LEU A 80 4.93 -17.98 -11.25
C LEU A 80 6.24 -17.48 -11.88
N ALA A 81 7.30 -18.31 -11.90
CA ALA A 81 8.58 -17.94 -12.50
C ALA A 81 8.42 -17.65 -14.01
N ALA A 82 7.71 -18.51 -14.73
CA ALA A 82 7.45 -18.32 -16.16
C ALA A 82 6.64 -17.03 -16.43
N GLY A 83 5.61 -16.75 -15.63
CA GLY A 83 4.84 -15.52 -15.73
C GLY A 83 5.66 -14.27 -15.47
N LEU A 84 6.51 -14.28 -14.43
CA LEU A 84 7.39 -13.16 -14.10
C LEU A 84 8.46 -12.91 -15.17
N ALA A 85 8.98 -13.97 -15.79
CA ALA A 85 9.97 -13.86 -16.87
C ALA A 85 9.39 -13.19 -18.13
N ARG A 86 8.07 -13.32 -18.37
CA ARG A 86 7.37 -12.61 -19.45
C ARG A 86 7.22 -11.09 -19.22
N LEU A 87 7.60 -10.59 -18.04
CA LEU A 87 7.58 -9.17 -17.70
C LEU A 87 9.01 -8.66 -17.40
N PRO A 88 9.87 -8.51 -18.44
CA PRO A 88 11.21 -7.97 -18.26
C PRO A 88 11.15 -6.48 -17.88
N GLY A 89 12.12 -5.96 -17.13
CA GLY A 89 12.19 -4.54 -16.76
C GLY A 89 11.88 -4.25 -15.30
N PRO A 90 10.62 -4.39 -14.80
CA PRO A 90 10.31 -4.04 -13.43
C PRO A 90 10.98 -5.00 -12.44
N LYS A 91 11.37 -4.45 -11.29
CA LYS A 91 11.85 -5.25 -10.15
C LYS A 91 10.73 -6.15 -9.63
N LYS A 92 11.09 -7.29 -9.07
CA LYS A 92 10.16 -8.36 -8.70
C LYS A 92 10.31 -8.68 -7.22
N TYR A 93 9.25 -8.46 -6.44
CA TYR A 93 9.27 -8.62 -4.98
C TYR A 93 8.27 -9.67 -4.50
N GLY A 94 8.78 -10.76 -3.91
CA GLY A 94 7.94 -11.75 -3.24
C GLY A 94 7.42 -11.23 -1.91
N LEU A 95 6.19 -11.59 -1.53
CA LEU A 95 5.59 -11.12 -0.28
C LEU A 95 5.79 -12.10 0.88
N LEU A 96 6.36 -11.59 1.97
CA LEU A 96 6.45 -12.19 3.30
C LEU A 96 5.95 -11.18 4.35
N ASN A 97 4.83 -10.54 4.03
CA ASN A 97 4.38 -9.30 4.65
C ASN A 97 3.18 -9.46 5.61
N SER A 98 2.92 -10.69 6.08
CA SER A 98 2.00 -10.90 7.20
C SER A 98 2.51 -10.15 8.43
N ARG A 99 1.58 -9.65 9.27
CA ARG A 99 1.94 -8.86 10.46
C ARG A 99 2.80 -9.65 11.44
N PHE A 100 2.52 -10.94 11.56
CA PHE A 100 3.32 -11.92 12.26
C PHE A 100 3.08 -13.29 11.63
N HIS A 101 3.97 -14.24 11.91
CA HIS A 101 3.81 -15.64 11.56
C HIS A 101 3.68 -16.51 12.81
N HIS A 102 3.25 -17.75 12.65
CA HIS A 102 3.18 -18.68 13.76
C HIS A 102 4.57 -18.80 14.41
N PRO A 103 4.74 -18.63 15.74
CA PRO A 103 6.07 -18.56 16.38
C PRO A 103 6.99 -19.76 16.12
N ARG A 104 6.41 -20.96 15.92
CA ARG A 104 7.17 -22.16 15.53
C ARG A 104 7.92 -22.00 14.20
N LEU A 105 7.44 -21.15 13.29
CA LEU A 105 8.09 -20.92 12.00
C LEU A 105 9.53 -20.40 12.17
N TYR A 106 9.77 -19.55 13.18
CA TYR A 106 11.06 -18.90 13.36
C TYR A 106 12.18 -19.87 13.77
N SER A 107 11.84 -21.05 14.29
CA SER A 107 12.81 -22.06 14.72
C SER A 107 12.72 -23.38 13.94
N ASP A 108 11.67 -23.58 13.14
CA ASP A 108 11.51 -24.75 12.29
C ASP A 108 12.40 -24.64 11.04
N LYS A 109 13.59 -25.22 11.13
CA LYS A 109 14.57 -25.24 10.02
C LYS A 109 14.00 -25.84 8.74
N ALA A 110 13.13 -26.86 8.82
CA ALA A 110 12.56 -27.47 7.62
C ALA A 110 11.57 -26.52 6.96
N ALA A 111 10.75 -25.81 7.74
CA ALA A 111 9.85 -24.79 7.22
C ALA A 111 10.61 -23.62 6.60
N LEU A 112 11.62 -23.07 7.28
CA LEU A 112 12.46 -21.98 6.76
C LEU A 112 13.18 -22.39 5.47
N GLN A 113 13.73 -23.62 5.41
CA GLN A 113 14.38 -24.13 4.21
C GLN A 113 13.41 -24.29 3.01
N LYS A 114 12.12 -24.55 3.24
CA LYS A 114 11.12 -24.50 2.15
C LYS A 114 10.96 -23.10 1.59
N ILE A 115 10.98 -22.08 2.45
CA ILE A 115 10.96 -20.66 2.02
C ILE A 115 12.20 -20.38 1.18
N ILE A 116 13.39 -20.71 1.70
CA ILE A 116 14.67 -20.48 1.02
C ILE A 116 14.69 -21.12 -0.37
N ARG A 117 14.29 -22.41 -0.49
CA ARG A 117 14.25 -23.09 -1.80
C ARG A 117 13.34 -22.41 -2.81
N ALA A 118 12.21 -21.88 -2.36
CA ALA A 118 11.31 -21.12 -3.23
C ALA A 118 11.97 -19.82 -3.71
N LEU A 119 12.65 -19.08 -2.81
CA LEU A 119 13.40 -17.89 -3.17
C LEU A 119 14.55 -18.22 -4.14
N ASP A 120 15.33 -19.28 -3.87
CA ASP A 120 16.42 -19.74 -4.72
C ASP A 120 15.92 -20.13 -6.12
N THR A 121 14.75 -20.75 -6.22
CA THR A 121 14.15 -21.11 -7.51
C THR A 121 13.84 -19.86 -8.35
N LEU A 122 13.31 -18.79 -7.74
CA LEU A 122 13.04 -17.54 -8.47
C LEU A 122 14.33 -16.75 -8.77
N LEU A 123 15.33 -16.82 -7.89
CA LEU A 123 16.66 -16.25 -8.13
C LEU A 123 17.35 -16.94 -9.31
N ALA A 124 17.33 -18.28 -9.35
CA ALA A 124 17.89 -19.05 -10.46
C ALA A 124 17.22 -18.77 -11.81
N ALA A 125 15.94 -18.36 -11.79
CA ALA A 125 15.20 -17.92 -12.95
C ALA A 125 15.37 -16.42 -13.29
N ASP A 126 16.16 -15.65 -12.52
CA ASP A 126 16.33 -14.19 -12.64
C ASP A 126 14.99 -13.41 -12.53
N THR A 127 14.09 -13.92 -11.69
CA THR A 127 12.74 -13.37 -11.51
C THR A 127 12.46 -12.83 -10.11
N LEU A 128 13.49 -12.70 -9.27
CA LEU A 128 13.36 -12.17 -7.90
C LEU A 128 14.47 -11.19 -7.57
N HIS A 129 14.09 -10.02 -7.05
CA HIS A 129 15.02 -8.96 -6.63
C HIS A 129 15.04 -8.78 -5.11
N GLY A 130 13.98 -9.20 -4.43
CA GLY A 130 13.85 -9.04 -2.98
C GLY A 130 12.53 -9.55 -2.45
N ILE A 131 12.36 -9.40 -1.14
CA ILE A 131 11.14 -9.73 -0.41
C ILE A 131 10.55 -8.49 0.23
N THR A 132 9.21 -8.45 0.36
CA THR A 132 8.53 -7.45 1.18
C THR A 132 8.21 -8.03 2.55
N ILE A 133 8.67 -7.38 3.61
CA ILE A 133 8.59 -7.88 4.99
C ILE A 133 7.81 -6.93 5.91
N VAL A 134 7.23 -7.50 6.96
CA VAL A 134 6.65 -6.75 8.09
C VAL A 134 7.10 -7.36 9.41
N ASP A 135 7.25 -8.68 9.44
CA ASP A 135 7.70 -9.45 10.59
C ASP A 135 9.23 -9.61 10.59
N PHE A 136 9.90 -8.87 11.48
CA PHE A 136 11.36 -8.87 11.60
C PHE A 136 11.92 -10.13 12.27
N TYR A 137 11.11 -10.91 12.99
CA TYR A 137 11.54 -12.22 13.52
C TYR A 137 11.76 -13.21 12.37
N LEU A 138 10.84 -13.23 11.40
CA LEU A 138 11.01 -14.04 10.20
C LEU A 138 12.21 -13.56 9.37
N LEU A 139 12.41 -12.25 9.22
CA LEU A 139 13.56 -11.70 8.49
C LEU A 139 14.89 -12.21 9.09
N GLN A 140 15.05 -12.12 10.40
CA GLN A 140 16.26 -12.63 11.07
C GLN A 140 16.39 -14.16 10.93
N ALA A 141 15.30 -14.90 11.13
CA ALA A 141 15.33 -16.35 11.03
C ALA A 141 15.75 -16.84 9.63
N LEU A 142 15.31 -16.15 8.56
CA LEU A 142 15.73 -16.43 7.19
C LEU A 142 17.20 -16.09 6.97
N SER A 143 17.63 -14.92 7.45
CA SER A 143 19.03 -14.47 7.42
C SER A 143 19.97 -15.51 8.03
N ASP A 144 19.64 -16.03 9.21
CA ASP A 144 20.46 -17.04 9.89
C ASP A 144 20.41 -18.41 9.20
N THR A 145 19.30 -18.72 8.53
CA THR A 145 19.10 -20.01 7.86
C THR A 145 19.85 -20.11 6.53
N SER A 146 19.89 -19.04 5.73
CA SER A 146 20.64 -19.00 4.47
C SER A 146 21.20 -17.60 4.20
N PRO A 147 22.36 -17.25 4.77
CA PRO A 147 23.04 -15.99 4.46
C PRO A 147 23.35 -15.83 2.97
N GLU A 148 23.66 -16.94 2.27
CA GLU A 148 23.97 -16.95 0.85
C GLU A 148 22.77 -16.48 0.00
N THR A 149 21.59 -17.06 0.20
CA THR A 149 20.35 -16.64 -0.47
C THR A 149 19.99 -15.20 -0.10
N CYS A 150 20.04 -14.86 1.19
CA CYS A 150 19.62 -13.55 1.68
C CYS A 150 20.51 -12.42 1.15
N SER A 151 21.82 -12.65 1.00
CA SER A 151 22.78 -11.66 0.47
C SER A 151 22.48 -11.22 -0.97
N GLN A 152 21.65 -11.97 -1.68
CA GLN A 152 21.22 -11.67 -3.04
C GLN A 152 19.91 -10.90 -3.11
N LEU A 153 19.18 -10.75 -2.00
CA LEU A 153 17.81 -10.22 -1.95
C LEU A 153 17.73 -8.90 -1.19
N GLU A 154 16.97 -7.95 -1.72
CA GLU A 154 16.56 -6.77 -0.96
C GLU A 154 15.48 -7.14 0.08
N ALA A 155 15.56 -6.60 1.29
CA ALA A 155 14.48 -6.66 2.27
C ALA A 155 13.70 -5.33 2.30
N VAL A 156 12.56 -5.28 1.61
CA VAL A 156 11.73 -4.07 1.50
C VAL A 156 10.69 -4.02 2.63
N PRO A 157 10.69 -2.98 3.48
CA PRO A 157 9.61 -2.80 4.46
C PRO A 157 8.25 -2.65 3.77
N GLY A 158 7.29 -3.47 4.14
CA GLY A 158 5.92 -3.37 3.67
C GLY A 158 5.20 -2.14 4.23
N VAL A 159 4.11 -1.72 3.57
CA VAL A 159 3.30 -0.57 4.03
C VAL A 159 2.82 -0.74 5.49
N ASN A 160 2.59 -1.98 5.92
CA ASN A 160 2.14 -2.30 7.28
C ASN A 160 3.25 -2.22 8.36
N CYS A 161 4.50 -1.89 8.00
CA CYS A 161 5.50 -1.39 8.95
C CYS A 161 5.15 0.02 9.46
N MET A 162 4.22 0.74 8.79
CA MET A 162 3.72 2.05 9.20
C MET A 162 4.82 3.09 9.37
N LEU A 163 5.66 3.24 8.34
CA LEU A 163 6.73 4.22 8.27
C LEU A 163 6.16 5.64 8.05
N ASP A 164 5.67 6.24 9.13
CA ASP A 164 5.02 7.56 9.17
C ASP A 164 5.94 8.68 9.72
N SER A 165 7.21 8.38 9.96
CA SER A 165 8.21 9.32 10.48
C SER A 165 9.62 8.89 10.08
N PHE A 166 10.54 9.85 9.96
CA PHE A 166 11.93 9.55 9.63
C PHE A 166 12.62 8.65 10.67
N ALA A 167 12.29 8.81 11.95
CA ALA A 167 12.83 7.96 13.02
C ALA A 167 12.46 6.48 12.83
N LYS A 168 11.22 6.18 12.42
CA LYS A 168 10.81 4.81 12.08
C LYS A 168 11.54 4.31 10.84
N VAL A 169 11.70 5.14 9.82
CA VAL A 169 12.48 4.77 8.61
C VAL A 169 13.90 4.38 9.00
N GLN A 170 14.59 5.23 9.75
CA GLN A 170 15.97 4.98 10.18
C GLN A 170 16.08 3.69 11.00
N ALA A 171 15.23 3.52 12.04
CA ALA A 171 15.25 2.31 12.87
C ALA A 171 14.99 1.04 12.06
N THR A 172 14.05 1.09 11.10
CA THR A 172 13.70 -0.05 10.24
C THR A 172 14.86 -0.41 9.30
N LEU A 173 15.50 0.59 8.67
CA LEU A 173 16.63 0.35 7.78
C LEU A 173 17.88 -0.13 8.54
N SER A 174 18.13 0.40 9.75
CA SER A 174 19.18 -0.13 10.63
C SER A 174 18.91 -1.60 10.98
N ALA A 175 17.69 -1.96 11.36
CA ALA A 175 17.35 -3.35 11.67
C ALA A 175 17.53 -4.29 10.46
N ILE A 176 17.24 -3.85 9.23
CA ILE A 176 17.53 -4.63 8.02
C ILE A 176 19.04 -4.80 7.81
N ALA A 177 19.83 -3.74 8.06
CA ALA A 177 21.28 -3.76 7.87
C ALA A 177 22.01 -4.73 8.81
N GLU A 178 21.41 -5.08 9.96
CA GLU A 178 21.93 -6.11 10.87
C GLU A 178 21.64 -7.56 10.41
N THR A 179 20.96 -7.73 9.28
CA THR A 179 20.66 -9.03 8.69
C THR A 179 21.53 -9.31 7.47
N GLY A 180 21.51 -10.55 6.97
CA GLY A 180 22.19 -10.95 5.74
C GLY A 180 21.55 -10.42 4.45
N PHE A 181 20.45 -9.64 4.52
CA PHE A 181 19.79 -9.08 3.34
C PHE A 181 20.46 -7.81 2.83
N LYS A 182 20.31 -7.53 1.53
CA LYS A 182 20.74 -6.25 0.96
C LYS A 182 19.84 -5.11 1.48
N PRO A 183 20.41 -3.90 1.69
CA PRO A 183 19.61 -2.71 1.91
C PRO A 183 18.59 -2.51 0.78
N PRO A 184 17.34 -2.12 1.10
CA PRO A 184 16.32 -1.94 0.09
C PRO A 184 16.58 -0.70 -0.76
N THR A 185 16.31 -0.80 -2.06
CA THR A 185 16.38 0.36 -2.98
C THR A 185 15.07 1.14 -3.05
N LYS A 186 14.03 0.65 -2.37
CA LYS A 186 12.75 1.34 -2.20
C LYS A 186 12.17 1.07 -0.82
N ILE A 187 11.43 2.03 -0.27
CA ILE A 187 10.66 1.86 0.97
C ILE A 187 9.23 2.31 0.78
N ASN A 188 8.31 1.66 1.50
CA ASN A 188 6.91 2.03 1.53
C ASN A 188 6.63 2.91 2.75
N LEU A 189 6.31 4.18 2.50
CA LEU A 189 5.85 5.10 3.53
C LEU A 189 4.40 4.80 3.93
N ASP A 190 4.03 5.19 5.14
CA ASP A 190 2.68 4.93 5.65
C ASP A 190 1.62 5.78 4.92
N ARG A 191 0.45 5.19 4.68
CA ARG A 191 -0.67 5.87 4.04
C ARG A 191 -1.19 7.09 4.82
N SER A 192 -0.92 7.21 6.12
CA SER A 192 -1.27 8.41 6.89
C SER A 192 -0.60 9.69 6.35
N LEU A 193 0.48 9.57 5.58
CA LEU A 193 1.17 10.69 4.94
C LEU A 193 0.50 11.14 3.64
N ASN A 194 -0.34 10.30 3.01
CA ASN A 194 -0.95 10.58 1.71
C ASN A 194 -1.75 11.89 1.70
N ARG A 195 -2.39 12.26 2.81
CA ARG A 195 -3.16 13.52 2.93
C ARG A 195 -2.47 14.55 3.82
N ASN A 196 -1.24 14.30 4.29
CA ASN A 196 -0.43 15.24 5.06
C ASN A 196 0.82 15.64 4.27
N LEU A 197 0.63 16.45 3.22
CA LEU A 197 1.70 16.85 2.31
C LEU A 197 2.88 17.55 3.00
N PRO A 198 2.68 18.43 4.02
CA PRO A 198 3.81 19.03 4.74
C PRO A 198 4.70 18.01 5.46
N GLU A 199 4.10 17.03 6.13
CA GLU A 199 4.84 15.97 6.82
C GLU A 199 5.53 15.04 5.81
N LEU A 200 4.83 14.68 4.72
CA LEU A 200 5.41 13.88 3.64
C LEU A 200 6.64 14.56 3.04
N ALA A 201 6.57 15.87 2.77
CA ALA A 201 7.69 16.64 2.25
C ALA A 201 8.88 16.65 3.21
N THR A 202 8.61 16.79 4.51
CA THR A 202 9.63 16.78 5.57
C THR A 202 10.34 15.43 5.63
N ILE A 203 9.59 14.34 5.76
CA ILE A 203 10.14 12.97 5.79
C ILE A 203 10.89 12.67 4.50
N SER A 204 10.35 13.09 3.36
CA SER A 204 10.96 12.90 2.06
C SER A 204 12.33 13.57 1.95
N GLN A 205 12.44 14.83 2.38
CA GLN A 205 13.72 15.56 2.40
C GLN A 205 14.75 14.88 3.31
N GLN A 206 14.32 14.43 4.50
CA GLN A 206 15.19 13.70 5.43
C GLN A 206 15.65 12.38 4.82
N CYS A 207 14.75 11.59 4.25
CA CYS A 207 15.10 10.35 3.57
C CYS A 207 16.08 10.57 2.43
N ARG A 208 15.90 11.57 1.57
CA ARG A 208 16.84 11.83 0.46
C ARG A 208 18.22 12.28 0.92
N ARG A 209 18.29 13.04 2.01
CA ARG A 209 19.56 13.47 2.61
C ARG A 209 20.34 12.28 3.21
N HIS A 210 19.65 11.36 3.87
CA HIS A 210 20.28 10.27 4.61
C HIS A 210 20.41 8.97 3.80
N PHE A 211 19.55 8.77 2.80
CA PHE A 211 19.43 7.57 1.98
C PHE A 211 19.24 7.92 0.49
N PRO A 212 20.20 8.60 -0.17
CA PRO A 212 20.03 9.21 -1.50
C PRO A 212 19.73 8.23 -2.65
N GLY A 213 19.91 6.92 -2.44
CA GLY A 213 19.60 5.86 -3.41
C GLY A 213 18.27 5.14 -3.19
N VAL A 214 17.52 5.50 -2.14
CA VAL A 214 16.27 4.83 -1.77
C VAL A 214 15.08 5.59 -2.36
N LYS A 215 14.29 4.91 -3.19
CA LYS A 215 13.02 5.44 -3.70
C LYS A 215 11.92 5.38 -2.64
N LEU A 216 11.17 6.46 -2.51
CA LEU A 216 10.01 6.55 -1.64
C LEU A 216 8.75 6.12 -2.39
N THR A 217 7.93 5.30 -1.74
CA THR A 217 6.70 4.75 -2.29
C THR A 217 5.51 5.08 -1.42
N LEU A 218 4.37 5.48 -2.01
CA LEU A 218 3.08 5.62 -1.31
C LEU A 218 2.06 4.61 -1.84
N LEU A 219 1.26 4.04 -0.95
CA LEU A 219 0.12 3.21 -1.35
C LEU A 219 -1.07 4.09 -1.69
N ALA A 220 -1.53 4.04 -2.94
CA ALA A 220 -2.53 4.97 -3.45
C ALA A 220 -3.98 4.51 -3.27
N ASN A 221 -4.31 3.24 -3.53
CA ASN A 221 -5.69 2.84 -3.78
C ASN A 221 -6.30 1.96 -2.67
N GLU A 222 -5.81 2.09 -1.43
CA GLU A 222 -6.43 1.43 -0.30
C GLU A 222 -7.49 2.33 0.36
N GLY A 223 -8.74 1.85 0.38
CA GLY A 223 -9.88 2.55 0.96
C GLY A 223 -10.05 2.30 2.46
N CYS A 224 -9.09 2.69 3.30
CA CYS A 224 -9.25 2.63 4.76
C CYS A 224 -9.96 3.87 5.31
N LEU A 225 -10.46 3.79 6.54
CA LEU A 225 -10.74 4.99 7.33
C LEU A 225 -9.45 5.79 7.55
N ASP A 226 -9.55 7.12 7.58
CA ASP A 226 -8.46 8.00 8.01
C ASP A 226 -7.98 7.59 9.41
N ARG A 227 -6.67 7.36 9.56
CA ARG A 227 -6.04 6.88 10.82
C ARG A 227 -6.87 5.80 11.53
N CYS A 228 -7.32 4.81 10.76
CA CYS A 228 -8.28 3.80 11.19
C CYS A 228 -7.90 3.16 12.54
N PRO A 229 -8.73 3.30 13.60
CA PRO A 229 -8.43 2.74 14.91
C PRO A 229 -8.43 1.21 14.92
N PHE A 230 -9.11 0.59 13.96
CA PHE A 230 -9.21 -0.85 13.83
C PHE A 230 -8.00 -1.48 13.12
N LYS A 231 -7.13 -0.69 12.47
CA LYS A 231 -6.14 -1.21 11.52
C LYS A 231 -5.19 -2.23 12.13
N LEU A 232 -4.62 -1.94 13.31
CA LEU A 232 -3.66 -2.84 13.95
C LEU A 232 -4.29 -4.17 14.34
N ALA A 233 -5.48 -4.13 14.97
CA ALA A 233 -6.20 -5.34 15.34
C ALA A 233 -6.68 -6.13 14.12
N HIS A 234 -7.14 -5.44 13.08
CA HIS A 234 -7.57 -6.04 11.83
C HIS A 234 -6.41 -6.77 11.12
N ASP A 235 -5.26 -6.09 10.95
CA ASP A 235 -4.07 -6.70 10.33
C ASP A 235 -3.57 -7.90 11.16
N ALA A 236 -3.65 -7.83 12.49
CA ALA A 236 -3.28 -8.94 13.38
C ALA A 236 -4.27 -10.12 13.29
N GLN A 237 -5.57 -9.86 13.19
CA GLN A 237 -6.57 -10.92 13.00
C GLN A 237 -6.39 -11.64 11.66
N ILE A 238 -6.09 -10.90 10.59
CA ILE A 238 -5.74 -11.51 9.30
C ILE A 238 -4.50 -12.40 9.47
N ALA A 239 -3.43 -11.88 10.07
CA ALA A 239 -2.20 -12.63 10.33
C ALA A 239 -2.44 -13.88 11.19
N PHE A 240 -3.35 -13.83 12.16
CA PHE A 240 -3.69 -14.97 13.00
C PHE A 240 -4.51 -16.04 12.25
N ALA A 241 -5.48 -15.63 11.44
CA ALA A 241 -6.22 -16.57 10.59
C ALA A 241 -5.28 -17.26 9.60
N ASN A 242 -4.34 -16.49 9.07
CA ASN A 242 -3.26 -16.94 8.19
C ASN A 242 -2.35 -18.02 8.82
N THR A 243 -2.24 -18.11 10.15
CA THR A 243 -1.50 -19.22 10.78
C THR A 243 -2.27 -20.55 10.77
N GLY A 244 -3.50 -20.58 10.28
CA GLY A 244 -4.39 -21.74 10.32
C GLY A 244 -4.99 -22.01 11.71
N CYS A 245 -4.76 -21.12 12.68
CA CYS A 245 -5.27 -21.30 14.05
C CYS A 245 -6.74 -20.92 14.20
N ILE A 246 -7.24 -20.02 13.34
CA ILE A 246 -8.64 -19.58 13.30
C ILE A 246 -9.10 -19.39 11.85
N ALA A 247 -10.41 -19.41 11.63
CA ALA A 247 -10.98 -18.99 10.35
C ALA A 247 -10.83 -17.48 10.15
N ASN A 248 -10.74 -17.04 8.89
CA ASN A 248 -10.69 -15.61 8.57
C ASN A 248 -12.10 -15.00 8.60
N GLU A 249 -12.51 -14.46 9.75
CA GLU A 249 -13.80 -13.77 9.94
C GLU A 249 -13.69 -12.24 9.94
N THR A 250 -12.55 -11.69 9.51
CA THR A 250 -12.24 -10.25 9.60
C THR A 250 -13.27 -9.37 8.89
N HIS A 251 -13.80 -9.81 7.75
CA HIS A 251 -14.88 -9.11 7.05
C HIS A 251 -16.15 -8.98 7.91
N ALA A 252 -16.58 -10.08 8.53
CA ALA A 252 -17.77 -10.10 9.37
C ALA A 252 -17.59 -9.25 10.63
N PHE A 253 -16.41 -9.28 11.25
CA PHE A 253 -16.10 -8.40 12.39
C PHE A 253 -16.07 -6.93 11.98
N ASN A 254 -15.45 -6.58 10.85
CA ASN A 254 -15.46 -5.21 10.36
C ASN A 254 -16.88 -4.71 10.05
N GLN A 255 -17.75 -5.57 9.53
CA GLN A 255 -19.16 -5.26 9.27
C GLN A 255 -19.98 -5.07 10.55
N LYS A 256 -19.78 -5.92 11.56
CA LYS A 256 -20.57 -5.88 12.79
C LYS A 256 -20.07 -4.85 13.81
N LEU A 257 -18.75 -4.68 13.90
CA LEU A 257 -18.06 -3.98 14.99
C LEU A 257 -17.06 -2.91 14.52
N GLY A 258 -16.59 -2.98 13.27
CA GLY A 258 -15.42 -2.22 12.82
C GLY A 258 -15.67 -1.18 11.72
N CYS A 259 -14.69 -1.03 10.83
CA CYS A 259 -14.66 0.07 9.87
C CYS A 259 -15.79 0.04 8.82
N ILE A 260 -16.27 -1.15 8.44
CA ILE A 260 -17.39 -1.29 7.48
C ILE A 260 -18.68 -0.80 8.13
N ARG A 261 -18.93 -1.11 9.41
CA ARG A 261 -20.06 -0.56 10.17
C ARG A 261 -20.03 0.97 10.15
N GLU A 262 -18.86 1.53 10.45
CA GLU A 262 -18.65 2.97 10.56
C GLU A 262 -18.90 3.69 9.22
N LEU A 263 -18.33 3.18 8.13
CA LEU A 263 -18.55 3.71 6.78
C LEU A 263 -19.98 3.49 6.29
N GLY A 264 -20.61 2.38 6.67
CA GLY A 264 -22.02 2.12 6.35
C GLY A 264 -22.96 3.12 7.01
N ALA A 265 -22.68 3.54 8.24
CA ALA A 265 -23.45 4.56 8.95
C ALA A 265 -23.12 6.00 8.49
N HIS A 266 -21.87 6.23 8.08
CA HIS A 266 -21.34 7.54 7.71
C HIS A 266 -20.55 7.47 6.39
N PRO A 267 -21.22 7.28 5.24
CA PRO A 267 -20.57 7.09 3.94
C PRO A 267 -19.71 8.29 3.52
N GLU A 268 -20.02 9.51 3.98
CA GLU A 268 -19.22 10.70 3.70
C GLU A 268 -17.78 10.60 4.24
N LYS A 269 -17.51 9.68 5.17
CA LYS A 269 -16.16 9.39 5.66
C LYS A 269 -15.28 8.76 4.60
N LEU A 270 -15.82 8.25 3.49
CA LEU A 270 -15.03 7.73 2.37
C LEU A 270 -14.06 8.78 1.81
N PHE A 271 -14.45 10.06 1.77
CA PHE A 271 -13.58 11.14 1.29
C PHE A 271 -12.39 11.43 2.21
N LYS A 272 -12.46 10.97 3.46
CA LYS A 272 -11.36 11.10 4.41
C LYS A 272 -10.32 10.00 4.22
N SER A 273 -10.66 8.94 3.48
CA SER A 273 -9.75 7.85 3.20
C SER A 273 -8.42 8.37 2.66
N PRO A 274 -7.27 7.86 3.12
CA PRO A 274 -5.97 8.32 2.65
C PRO A 274 -5.68 7.89 1.21
N CYS A 275 -6.66 7.42 0.43
CA CYS A 275 -6.47 7.12 -0.98
C CYS A 275 -5.95 8.35 -1.76
N ILE A 276 -5.17 8.11 -2.80
CA ILE A 276 -4.66 9.09 -3.75
C ILE A 276 -5.35 8.82 -5.08
N ARG A 277 -6.06 9.79 -5.67
CA ARG A 277 -6.69 9.58 -6.98
C ARG A 277 -5.64 9.62 -8.09
N PRO A 278 -5.88 8.97 -9.25
CA PRO A 278 -5.01 9.12 -10.41
C PRO A 278 -4.77 10.58 -10.83
N GLU A 279 -5.80 11.42 -10.72
CA GLU A 279 -5.74 12.84 -11.06
C GLU A 279 -4.88 13.65 -10.08
N ASP A 280 -4.72 13.17 -8.84
CA ASP A 280 -4.01 13.87 -7.78
C ASP A 280 -2.49 13.59 -7.79
N LEU A 281 -2.02 12.69 -8.66
CA LEU A 281 -0.64 12.20 -8.66
C LEU A 281 0.42 13.30 -8.82
N GLU A 282 0.12 14.37 -9.55
CA GLU A 282 1.06 15.47 -9.79
C GLU A 282 1.49 16.14 -8.49
N GLN A 283 0.60 16.18 -7.49
CA GLN A 283 0.88 16.78 -6.19
C GLN A 283 1.92 16.00 -5.37
N TYR A 284 2.30 14.79 -5.79
CA TYR A 284 3.29 13.95 -5.11
C TYR A 284 4.64 13.93 -5.83
N GLU A 285 4.73 14.51 -7.02
CA GLU A 285 5.99 14.63 -7.76
C GLU A 285 7.02 15.44 -6.97
N GLY A 286 8.27 14.97 -6.98
CA GLY A 286 9.33 15.56 -6.17
C GLY A 286 9.25 15.22 -4.67
N MET A 287 8.18 14.60 -4.17
CA MET A 287 8.13 14.04 -2.80
C MET A 287 8.36 12.54 -2.79
N VAL A 288 7.89 11.82 -3.80
CA VAL A 288 8.10 10.36 -3.94
C VAL A 288 8.39 10.00 -5.38
N GLU A 289 8.85 8.77 -5.62
CA GLU A 289 9.19 8.28 -6.95
C GLU A 289 8.21 7.19 -7.44
N VAL A 290 7.50 6.54 -6.52
CA VAL A 290 6.71 5.34 -6.83
C VAL A 290 5.33 5.40 -6.18
N ILE A 291 4.32 4.99 -6.92
CA ILE A 291 2.95 4.79 -6.45
C ILE A 291 2.67 3.29 -6.43
N LYS A 292 2.45 2.75 -5.23
CA LYS A 292 2.04 1.37 -5.03
C LYS A 292 0.54 1.24 -5.17
N LEU A 293 0.12 0.19 -5.87
CA LEU A 293 -1.27 -0.23 -6.01
C LEU A 293 -1.49 -1.55 -5.26
N CYS A 294 -2.68 -1.77 -4.74
CA CYS A 294 -3.14 -2.99 -4.08
C CYS A 294 -4.46 -3.49 -4.70
N GLY A 295 -5.05 -4.55 -4.14
CA GLY A 295 -6.24 -5.21 -4.71
C GLY A 295 -6.00 -6.55 -5.36
N ARG A 296 -4.89 -7.22 -5.06
CA ARG A 296 -4.56 -8.54 -5.65
C ARG A 296 -5.69 -9.57 -5.49
N THR A 297 -6.43 -9.52 -4.39
CA THR A 297 -7.54 -10.44 -4.11
C THR A 297 -8.82 -10.16 -4.89
N LEU A 298 -8.89 -9.05 -5.65
CA LEU A 298 -10.05 -8.65 -6.45
C LEU A 298 -9.95 -9.10 -7.91
N GLY A 299 -8.86 -9.77 -8.27
CA GLY A 299 -8.67 -10.41 -9.57
C GLY A 299 -8.21 -9.49 -10.71
N PRO A 300 -7.91 -10.08 -11.89
CA PRO A 300 -7.31 -9.37 -13.02
C PRO A 300 -8.10 -8.15 -13.50
N ALA A 301 -9.43 -8.24 -13.62
CA ALA A 301 -10.26 -7.15 -14.13
C ALA A 301 -10.21 -5.89 -13.25
N PHE A 302 -10.16 -6.06 -11.93
CA PHE A 302 -9.94 -4.95 -11.00
C PHE A 302 -8.53 -4.36 -11.20
N LEU A 303 -7.51 -5.21 -11.23
CA LEU A 303 -6.13 -4.74 -11.38
C LEU A 303 -5.90 -4.00 -12.71
N GLN A 304 -6.43 -4.49 -13.82
CA GLN A 304 -6.34 -3.81 -15.12
C GLN A 304 -6.95 -2.41 -15.08
N ARG A 305 -8.13 -2.27 -14.46
CA ARG A 305 -8.80 -0.97 -14.28
C ARG A 305 -7.95 0.01 -13.48
N VAL A 306 -7.42 -0.44 -12.33
CA VAL A 306 -6.60 0.41 -11.47
C VAL A 306 -5.29 0.78 -12.16
N VAL A 307 -4.54 -0.19 -12.68
CA VAL A 307 -3.26 0.07 -13.37
C VAL A 307 -3.44 1.05 -14.52
N ARG A 308 -4.46 0.85 -15.36
CA ARG A 308 -4.78 1.78 -16.45
C ARG A 308 -5.09 3.19 -15.94
N GLY A 309 -5.96 3.30 -14.93
CA GLY A 309 -6.34 4.59 -14.36
C GLY A 309 -5.14 5.39 -13.84
N TYR A 310 -4.23 4.74 -13.09
CA TYR A 310 -3.03 5.40 -12.56
C TYR A 310 -1.96 5.68 -13.63
N ALA A 311 -1.78 4.79 -14.61
CA ALA A 311 -0.86 5.03 -15.72
C ALA A 311 -1.32 6.17 -16.63
N GLU A 312 -2.63 6.28 -16.88
CA GLU A 312 -3.25 7.36 -17.67
C GLU A 312 -3.52 8.62 -16.83
N ARG A 313 -3.25 8.57 -15.51
CA ARG A 313 -3.46 9.65 -14.52
C ARG A 313 -4.88 10.22 -14.54
N ARG A 314 -5.86 9.37 -14.89
CA ARG A 314 -7.26 9.75 -15.04
C ARG A 314 -8.16 8.53 -14.95
N TYR A 315 -9.30 8.69 -14.31
CA TYR A 315 -10.34 7.67 -14.26
C TYR A 315 -11.74 8.29 -14.29
N ALA A 316 -12.47 8.06 -15.40
CA ALA A 316 -13.85 8.49 -15.55
C ALA A 316 -14.80 7.34 -15.16
N GLY A 317 -15.18 7.28 -13.88
CA GLY A 317 -16.07 6.23 -13.36
C GLY A 317 -16.38 6.38 -11.88
N ASN A 318 -16.85 5.30 -11.26
CA ASN A 318 -17.07 5.24 -9.82
C ASN A 318 -15.73 5.24 -9.09
N LEU A 319 -15.42 6.25 -8.29
CA LEU A 319 -14.19 6.33 -7.50
C LEU A 319 -13.94 5.04 -6.69
N LEU A 320 -15.01 4.41 -6.19
CA LEU A 320 -14.90 3.21 -5.35
C LEU A 320 -14.40 1.98 -6.12
N ASP A 321 -14.52 1.96 -7.46
CA ASP A 321 -13.99 0.88 -8.31
C ASP A 321 -12.46 0.87 -8.34
N LEU A 322 -11.80 1.93 -7.88
CA LEU A 322 -10.35 1.97 -7.75
C LEU A 322 -9.86 1.44 -6.40
N MET A 323 -10.75 1.34 -5.40
CA MET A 323 -10.36 1.12 -4.01
C MET A 323 -10.50 -0.34 -3.58
N ASP A 324 -9.38 -0.95 -3.20
CA ASP A 324 -9.29 -2.38 -2.84
C ASP A 324 -10.23 -2.80 -1.68
N THR A 325 -10.37 -1.96 -0.66
CA THR A 325 -11.14 -2.29 0.56
C THR A 325 -12.58 -1.77 0.55
N MET A 326 -13.05 -1.22 -0.57
CA MET A 326 -14.38 -0.61 -0.71
C MET A 326 -15.28 -1.33 -1.72
N GLU A 327 -14.92 -2.54 -2.18
CA GLU A 327 -15.73 -3.33 -3.13
C GLU A 327 -17.21 -3.46 -2.68
N TRP A 328 -17.44 -3.71 -1.39
CA TRP A 328 -18.78 -3.83 -0.81
C TRP A 328 -19.60 -2.54 -0.92
N LEU A 329 -18.96 -1.37 -0.88
CA LEU A 329 -19.58 -0.07 -1.03
C LEU A 329 -19.74 0.31 -2.50
N ALA A 330 -18.76 -0.06 -3.35
CA ALA A 330 -18.82 0.12 -4.80
C ALA A 330 -20.05 -0.55 -5.43
N LYS A 331 -20.53 -1.66 -4.85
CA LYS A 331 -21.78 -2.34 -5.24
C LYS A 331 -23.07 -1.59 -4.85
N ARG A 332 -22.98 -0.55 -4.02
CA ARG A 332 -24.12 0.15 -3.41
C ARG A 332 -24.15 1.64 -3.68
N LEU A 333 -22.99 2.23 -3.97
CA LEU A 333 -22.81 3.65 -4.11
C LEU A 333 -21.92 3.92 -5.32
N TYR A 334 -22.38 4.80 -6.19
CA TYR A 334 -21.58 5.35 -7.27
C TYR A 334 -21.13 6.75 -6.86
N VAL A 335 -19.82 6.97 -6.79
CA VAL A 335 -19.21 8.29 -6.54
C VAL A 335 -18.54 8.74 -7.83
N ALA A 336 -19.11 9.75 -8.49
CA ALA A 336 -18.66 10.24 -9.79
C ALA A 336 -17.28 10.90 -9.66
N ASN A 337 -16.20 10.18 -9.99
CA ASN A 337 -14.83 10.65 -9.77
C ASN A 337 -14.54 11.97 -10.50
N ALA A 338 -15.07 12.11 -11.71
CA ALA A 338 -14.90 13.28 -12.56
C ALA A 338 -15.65 14.53 -12.05
N GLU A 339 -16.62 14.37 -11.16
CA GLU A 339 -17.38 15.50 -10.57
C GLU A 339 -16.78 16.01 -9.25
N LEU A 340 -15.73 15.33 -8.75
CA LEU A 340 -15.01 15.82 -7.58
C LEU A 340 -14.29 17.14 -7.92
N PRO A 341 -14.36 18.15 -7.04
CA PRO A 341 -13.75 19.45 -7.27
C PRO A 341 -12.25 19.37 -7.61
N ALA A 342 -11.76 20.29 -8.44
CA ALA A 342 -10.33 20.38 -8.76
C ALA A 342 -9.45 20.62 -7.50
N ASP A 343 -9.99 21.33 -6.50
CA ASP A 343 -9.33 21.58 -5.21
C ASP A 343 -9.54 20.44 -4.17
N PHE A 344 -10.09 19.28 -4.57
CA PHE A 344 -10.44 18.18 -3.67
C PHE A 344 -9.27 17.74 -2.79
N LEU A 345 -8.09 17.50 -3.37
CA LEU A 345 -6.90 17.13 -2.59
C LEU A 345 -6.45 18.28 -1.69
N THR A 346 -6.26 19.48 -2.23
CA THR A 346 -5.81 20.65 -1.46
C THR A 346 -6.70 20.88 -0.24
N ARG A 347 -8.02 20.85 -0.41
CA ARG A 347 -9.00 21.06 0.66
C ARG A 347 -8.95 19.99 1.73
N LEU A 348 -8.75 18.72 1.35
CA LEU A 348 -8.67 17.61 2.31
C LEU A 348 -7.31 17.52 3.00
N SER A 349 -6.24 18.01 2.36
CA SER A 349 -4.91 18.07 2.93
C SER A 349 -4.70 19.25 3.88
N SER A 350 -5.45 20.34 3.71
CA SER A 350 -5.47 21.47 4.65
C SER A 350 -6.56 21.39 5.71
N CYS A 351 -7.29 20.26 5.78
CA CYS A 351 -8.42 20.09 6.69
C CYS A 351 -7.95 19.92 8.15
N ASP A 352 -8.48 20.75 9.05
CA ASP A 352 -8.23 20.67 10.51
C ASP A 352 -8.96 19.51 11.21
N LYS A 353 -9.77 18.77 10.45
CA LYS A 353 -10.58 17.62 10.89
C LYS A 353 -11.63 17.96 11.95
N ASN A 354 -12.00 19.24 12.16
CA ASN A 354 -13.10 19.63 13.05
C ASN A 354 -14.48 19.37 12.39
N CYS A 355 -14.78 18.09 12.19
CA CYS A 355 -15.96 17.63 11.46
C CYS A 355 -17.29 17.96 12.17
N ARG A 356 -17.26 18.33 13.46
CA ARG A 356 -18.46 18.77 14.18
C ARG A 356 -18.96 20.12 13.66
N ALA A 357 -18.06 20.97 13.20
CA ALA A 357 -18.35 22.31 12.69
C ALA A 357 -18.29 22.39 11.14
N CYS A 358 -18.03 21.28 10.46
CA CYS A 358 -17.80 21.25 9.01
C CYS A 358 -18.69 20.20 8.32
N SER A 359 -19.49 20.64 7.35
CA SER A 359 -20.41 19.82 6.55
C SER A 359 -19.82 19.37 5.20
N TYR A 360 -18.61 19.80 4.85
CA TYR A 360 -18.04 19.66 3.50
C TYR A 360 -18.17 18.25 2.89
N CYS A 361 -17.70 17.21 3.61
CA CYS A 361 -17.72 15.84 3.07
C CYS A 361 -19.15 15.34 2.83
N ARG A 362 -20.11 15.76 3.66
CA ARG A 362 -21.52 15.38 3.53
C ARG A 362 -22.16 16.06 2.32
N GLU A 363 -21.89 17.35 2.14
CA GLU A 363 -22.36 18.11 0.97
C GLU A 363 -21.72 17.61 -0.32
N LEU A 364 -20.44 17.27 -0.28
CA LEU A 364 -19.74 16.68 -1.42
C LEU A 364 -20.38 15.34 -1.79
N LEU A 365 -20.66 14.47 -0.81
CA LEU A 365 -21.32 13.19 -1.04
C LEU A 365 -22.67 13.39 -1.71
N ALA A 366 -23.50 14.31 -1.20
CA ALA A 366 -24.81 14.60 -1.76
C ALA A 366 -24.76 15.13 -3.20
N LYS A 367 -23.67 15.78 -3.60
CA LYS A 367 -23.48 16.32 -4.95
C LYS A 367 -22.93 15.29 -5.93
N THR A 368 -22.01 14.44 -5.50
CA THR A 368 -21.22 13.61 -6.41
C THR A 368 -21.52 12.12 -6.27
N ALA A 369 -22.44 11.71 -5.40
CA ALA A 369 -22.76 10.31 -5.18
C ALA A 369 -24.24 9.98 -5.42
N MET A 370 -24.49 8.83 -6.03
CA MET A 370 -25.83 8.27 -6.22
C MET A 370 -25.87 6.83 -5.71
N PRO A 371 -26.95 6.41 -5.04
CA PRO A 371 -27.14 5.02 -4.64
C PRO A 371 -27.32 4.15 -5.90
N LEU A 372 -26.68 2.99 -5.91
CA LEU A 372 -26.89 1.98 -6.96
C LEU A 372 -28.09 1.11 -6.61
N ALA A 373 -28.82 0.70 -7.65
CA ALA A 373 -29.90 -0.27 -7.50
C ALA A 373 -29.33 -1.56 -6.91
N PHE A 374 -30.06 -2.16 -5.96
CA PHE A 374 -29.69 -3.47 -5.43
C PHE A 374 -29.70 -4.49 -6.57
N GLN A 375 -28.54 -5.09 -6.83
CA GLN A 375 -28.40 -6.21 -7.75
C GLN A 375 -28.22 -7.49 -6.94
N LEU A 376 -29.07 -8.50 -7.20
CA LEU A 376 -28.81 -9.85 -6.71
C LEU A 376 -27.56 -10.38 -7.42
N GLU A 377 -26.54 -10.76 -6.66
CA GLU A 377 -25.40 -11.48 -7.23
C GLU A 377 -25.90 -12.80 -7.82
N ASP A 378 -25.66 -13.02 -9.11
CA ASP A 378 -25.93 -14.31 -9.74
C ASP A 378 -24.86 -15.31 -9.29
N LEU A 379 -25.17 -16.06 -8.23
CA LEU A 379 -24.28 -17.07 -7.64
C LEU A 379 -24.10 -18.32 -8.52
N ARG A 380 -24.58 -18.32 -9.78
CA ARG A 380 -24.45 -19.42 -10.74
C ARG A 380 -23.24 -19.26 -11.68
N GLN A 381 -22.46 -18.19 -11.58
CA GLN A 381 -21.27 -17.93 -12.40
C GLN A 381 -19.97 -18.36 -11.72
#